data_AF-A0AAF0BRP7-F1
#
_entry.id   AF-A0AAF0BRP7-F1
#
_cell.length_a   1.000
_cell.length_b   1.000
_cell.length_c   1.000
_cell.angle_alpha   90.00
_cell.angle_beta   90.00
_cell.angle_gamma   90.00
#
_symmetry.space_group_name_H-M   'P 1'
#
loop_
_entity.id
_entity.type
_entity.pdbx_description
1 polymer ?
#
loop_
_entity_poly.entity_id
_entity_poly.type
_entity_poly.pdbx_seq_one_letter_code
_entity_poly.pdbx_strand_id
1 'polypeptide(L)'
;MHFNVFSPADQPYKSLRVRCYLPGEDKPIAEESIEVPALQDQINLLTSLPKDQPMMPFIVVAASLIFSPCEIKSPGMIHVRAVINDSPTELHLGSLAVSSQATPQVALEHGPAAIN
;
A
#
# COMPACT_ATOMS: atom_id res chain seq x y z
N MET A 1 4.52 -5.76 -0.96
CA MET A 1 3.64 -5.38 0.17
C MET A 1 2.31 -6.09 -0.02
N HIS A 2 1.77 -6.73 1.03
CA HIS A 2 0.48 -7.45 0.97
C HIS A 2 -0.57 -6.70 1.78
N PHE A 3 -1.80 -6.63 1.28
CA PHE A 3 -2.91 -5.94 1.94
C PHE A 3 -4.26 -6.52 1.55
N ASN A 4 -5.26 -6.26 2.40
CA ASN A 4 -6.65 -6.58 2.16
C ASN A 4 -7.45 -5.27 2.05
N VAL A 5 -8.27 -5.16 1.01
CA VAL A 5 -9.21 -4.05 0.84
C VAL A 5 -10.61 -4.57 1.10
N PHE A 6 -11.34 -3.87 1.96
CA PHE A 6 -12.69 -4.23 2.37
C PHE A 6 -13.67 -3.24 1.76
N SER A 7 -14.71 -3.76 1.10
CA SER A 7 -15.86 -2.96 0.70
C SER A 7 -17.12 -3.51 1.34
N PRO A 8 -17.96 -2.67 1.97
CA PRO A 8 -19.27 -3.09 2.47
C PRO A 8 -20.13 -3.72 1.36
N ALA A 9 -20.97 -4.69 1.72
CA ALA A 9 -21.84 -5.39 0.76
C ALA A 9 -22.86 -4.48 0.06
N ASP A 10 -23.24 -3.34 0.66
CA ASP A 10 -24.10 -2.33 0.02
C ASP A 10 -23.36 -1.47 -1.02
N GLN A 11 -22.03 -1.61 -1.09
CA GLN A 11 -21.14 -0.91 -2.01
C GLN A 11 -20.16 -1.89 -2.67
N PRO A 12 -20.63 -2.80 -3.54
CA PRO A 12 -19.76 -3.75 -4.23
C PRO A 12 -18.72 -3.04 -5.10
N TYR A 13 -17.63 -3.75 -5.39
CA TYR A 13 -16.56 -3.24 -6.24
C TYR A 13 -17.01 -3.14 -7.69
N LYS A 14 -16.72 -1.99 -8.30
CA LYS A 14 -16.75 -1.72 -9.75
C LYS A 14 -15.35 -1.52 -10.27
N SER A 15 -14.51 -0.87 -9.46
CA SER A 15 -13.09 -0.67 -9.73
C SER A 15 -12.32 -0.65 -8.39
N LEU A 16 -11.08 -1.13 -8.42
CA LEU A 16 -10.14 -1.01 -7.31
C LEU A 16 -8.78 -0.64 -7.89
N ARG A 17 -8.22 0.47 -7.41
CA ARG A 17 -6.84 0.87 -7.71
C ARG A 17 -6.08 1.03 -6.43
N VAL A 18 -4.81 0.66 -6.43
CA VAL A 18 -3.91 0.84 -5.30
C VAL A 18 -2.78 1.74 -5.71
N ARG A 19 -2.44 2.67 -4.82
CA ARG A 19 -1.44 3.72 -5.01
C ARG A 19 -0.37 3.62 -3.94
N CYS A 20 0.88 3.78 -4.36
CA CYS A 20 2.04 3.83 -3.48
C CYS A 20 2.66 5.23 -3.50
N TYR A 21 2.93 5.77 -2.31
CA TYR A 21 3.48 7.11 -2.11
C TYR A 21 4.80 7.00 -1.35
N LEU A 22 5.84 7.67 -1.85
CA LEU A 22 7.09 7.81 -1.12
C LEU A 22 6.99 8.89 -0.02
N PRO A 23 7.91 8.90 0.96
CA PRO A 23 7.95 9.93 1.97
C PRO A 23 8.00 11.34 1.35
N GLY A 24 7.06 12.19 1.74
CA GLY A 24 7.00 13.60 1.31
C GLY A 24 6.49 13.84 -0.11
N GLU A 25 6.09 12.80 -0.86
CA GLU A 25 5.53 12.95 -2.20
C GLU A 25 3.99 12.95 -2.15
N ASP A 26 3.36 13.96 -2.75
CA ASP A 26 1.89 14.06 -2.84
C ASP A 26 1.29 13.25 -4.00
N LYS A 27 2.13 12.87 -4.97
CA LYS A 27 1.73 12.06 -6.13
C LYS A 27 2.17 10.61 -5.94
N PRO A 28 1.36 9.64 -6.38
CA PRO A 28 1.77 8.25 -6.29
C PRO A 28 2.92 7.98 -7.25
N ILE A 29 3.90 7.21 -6.78
CA ILE A 29 5.01 6.72 -7.62
C ILE A 29 4.62 5.47 -8.42
N ALA A 30 3.57 4.78 -7.99
CA ALA A 30 3.00 3.64 -8.66
C ALA A 30 1.49 3.62 -8.42
N GLU A 31 0.74 3.29 -9.46
CA GLU A 31 -0.69 3.02 -9.42
C GLU A 31 -0.94 1.69 -10.15
N GLU A 32 -1.67 0.79 -9.52
CA GLU A 32 -2.01 -0.51 -10.08
C GLU A 32 -3.51 -0.78 -9.93
N SER A 33 -4.15 -1.19 -11.02
CA SER A 33 -5.52 -1.67 -11.01
C SER A 33 -5.55 -3.10 -10.50
N ILE A 34 -6.33 -3.35 -9.47
CA ILE A 34 -6.52 -4.68 -8.91
C ILE A 34 -7.78 -5.27 -9.51
N GLU A 35 -7.66 -6.49 -10.04
CA GLU A 35 -8.81 -7.21 -10.56
C GLU A 35 -9.79 -7.51 -9.41
N VAL A 36 -11.06 -7.20 -9.67
CA VAL A 36 -12.17 -7.50 -8.76
C VAL A 36 -13.12 -8.44 -9.48
N PRO A 37 -13.82 -9.33 -8.75
CA PRO A 37 -14.82 -10.21 -9.37
C PRO A 37 -15.88 -9.38 -10.11
N ALA A 38 -16.49 -9.94 -11.16
CA ALA A 38 -17.57 -9.26 -11.85
C ALA A 38 -18.71 -8.90 -10.88
N LEU A 39 -19.40 -7.78 -11.12
CA LEU A 39 -20.45 -7.31 -10.21
C LEU A 39 -21.53 -8.37 -9.95
N GLN A 40 -21.90 -9.13 -10.98
CA GLN A 40 -22.89 -10.19 -10.84
C GLN A 40 -22.41 -11.32 -9.92
N ASP A 41 -21.12 -11.67 -9.97
CA ASP A 41 -20.54 -12.71 -9.11
C ASP A 41 -20.49 -12.25 -7.66
N GLN A 42 -20.18 -10.97 -7.43
CA GLN A 42 -20.25 -10.36 -6.09
C GLN A 42 -21.68 -10.40 -5.54
N ILE A 43 -22.69 -10.06 -6.36
CA ILE A 43 -24.11 -10.14 -5.97
C ILE A 43 -24.50 -11.58 -5.65
N ASN A 44 -24.14 -12.53 -6.52
CA ASN A 44 -24.43 -13.95 -6.31
C ASN A 44 -23.83 -14.45 -4.99
N LEU A 45 -22.56 -14.10 -4.72
CA LEU A 45 -21.88 -14.41 -3.46
C LEU A 45 -22.67 -13.84 -2.27
N LEU A 46 -23.03 -12.55 -2.29
CA LEU A 46 -23.79 -11.91 -1.21
C LEU A 46 -25.16 -12.55 -0.99
N THR A 47 -25.87 -12.90 -2.06
CA THR A 47 -27.20 -13.55 -1.96
C THR A 47 -27.13 -14.97 -1.40
N SER A 48 -25.98 -15.64 -1.51
CA SER A 48 -25.77 -16.99 -0.97
C SER A 48 -25.42 -17.01 0.53
N LEU A 49 -25.12 -15.85 1.12
CA LEU A 49 -24.77 -15.77 2.54
C LEU A 49 -26.00 -15.90 3.44
N PRO A 50 -25.84 -16.48 4.66
CA PRO A 50 -26.90 -16.48 5.66
C PRO A 50 -27.41 -15.06 5.96
N LYS A 51 -28.73 -14.87 5.93
CA LYS A 51 -29.38 -13.55 6.06
C LYS A 51 -29.61 -13.11 7.51
N ASP A 52 -29.36 -14.02 8.44
CA ASP A 52 -29.55 -13.91 9.88
C ASP A 52 -28.26 -13.48 10.61
N GLN A 53 -27.28 -12.94 9.88
CA GLN A 53 -26.06 -12.42 10.48
C GLN A 53 -26.28 -11.02 11.07
N PRO A 54 -25.81 -10.77 12.31
CA PRO A 54 -25.98 -9.48 12.98
C PRO A 54 -25.09 -8.36 12.40
N MET A 55 -24.14 -8.71 11.53
CA MET A 55 -23.18 -7.76 10.95
C MET A 55 -23.29 -7.76 9.42
N MET A 56 -23.13 -6.58 8.82
CA MET A 56 -23.09 -6.45 7.36
C MET A 56 -21.88 -7.21 6.81
N PRO A 57 -22.05 -8.06 5.78
CA PRO A 57 -20.93 -8.74 5.14
C PRO A 57 -20.05 -7.74 4.39
N PHE A 58 -18.78 -8.10 4.24
CA PHE A 58 -17.80 -7.35 3.46
C PHE A 58 -17.29 -8.21 2.31
N ILE A 59 -17.07 -7.56 1.16
CA ILE A 59 -16.35 -8.15 0.04
C ILE A 59 -14.88 -7.79 0.23
N VAL A 60 -14.03 -8.81 0.24
CA VAL A 60 -12.60 -8.66 0.50
C VAL A 60 -11.82 -8.96 -0.76
N VAL A 61 -10.93 -8.05 -1.14
CA VAL A 61 -9.94 -8.27 -2.19
C VAL A 61 -8.56 -8.24 -1.55
N ALA A 62 -7.83 -9.34 -1.70
CA ALA A 62 -6.45 -9.46 -1.25
C ALA A 62 -5.52 -9.24 -2.44
N ALA A 63 -4.51 -8.39 -2.27
CA ALA A 63 -3.54 -8.13 -3.32
C ALA A 63 -2.15 -7.90 -2.76
N SER A 64 -1.17 -8.03 -3.65
CA SER A 64 0.23 -7.81 -3.36
C SER A 64 0.83 -6.90 -4.41
N LEU A 65 1.43 -5.79 -3.98
CA LEU A 65 2.24 -4.95 -4.86
C LEU A 65 3.70 -5.38 -4.77
N ILE A 66 4.30 -5.63 -5.94
CA ILE A 66 5.72 -5.92 -6.09
C ILE A 66 6.36 -4.70 -6.76
N PHE A 67 7.30 -4.08 -6.07
CA PHE A 67 7.97 -2.89 -6.58
C PHE A 67 9.31 -3.26 -7.20
N SER A 68 9.57 -2.69 -8.37
CA SER A 68 10.94 -2.50 -8.85
C SER A 68 11.73 -1.70 -7.81
N PRO A 69 13.07 -1.84 -7.73
CA PRO A 69 13.89 -0.94 -6.93
C PRO A 69 13.53 0.52 -7.24
N CYS A 70 13.26 1.30 -6.20
CA CYS A 70 12.96 2.73 -6.32
C CYS A 70 13.88 3.52 -5.40
N GLU A 71 14.24 4.73 -5.82
CA GLU A 71 15.09 5.62 -5.05
C GLU A 71 14.25 6.38 -4.00
N ILE A 72 14.64 6.26 -2.73
CA ILE A 72 13.97 6.94 -1.62
C ILE A 72 14.83 8.14 -1.21
N LYS A 73 14.35 9.35 -1.53
CA LYS A 73 15.11 10.60 -1.38
C LYS A 73 15.34 11.01 0.07
N SER A 74 14.45 10.62 0.97
CA SER A 74 14.52 11.00 2.39
C SER A 74 13.86 9.97 3.30
N PRO A 75 14.27 9.90 4.58
CA PRO A 75 13.55 9.13 5.59
C PRO A 75 12.09 9.55 5.72
N GLY A 76 11.24 8.64 6.20
CA GLY A 76 9.83 8.88 6.49
C GLY A 76 8.96 7.66 6.21
N MET A 77 7.69 7.88 5.90
CA MET A 77 6.72 6.81 5.68
C MET A 77 6.40 6.63 4.20
N ILE A 78 6.55 5.40 3.70
CA ILE A 78 5.90 4.97 2.47
C ILE A 78 4.45 4.65 2.82
N HIS A 79 3.50 5.17 2.06
CA HIS A 79 2.07 4.89 2.25
C HIS A 79 1.51 4.11 1.08
N VAL A 80 0.66 3.13 1.38
CA VAL A 80 -0.16 2.46 0.38
C VAL A 80 -1.62 2.73 0.67
N ARG A 81 -2.35 3.14 -0.37
CA ARG A 81 -3.74 3.58 -0.30
C ARG A 81 -4.55 2.98 -1.44
N ALA A 82 -5.84 2.76 -1.24
CA ALA A 82 -6.78 2.29 -2.25
C ALA A 82 -7.74 3.40 -2.69
N VAL A 83 -8.07 3.39 -3.98
CA VAL A 83 -9.22 4.10 -4.56
C VAL A 83 -10.24 3.04 -4.95
N ILE A 84 -11.38 3.05 -4.26
CA ILE A 84 -12.50 2.13 -4.51
C ILE A 84 -13.54 2.87 -5.34
N ASN A 85 -14.02 2.25 -6.43
CA ASN A 85 -15.12 2.77 -7.27
C ASN A 85 -14.89 4.21 -7.75
N ASP A 86 -13.63 4.55 -8.05
CA ASP A 86 -13.21 5.89 -8.49
C ASP A 86 -13.60 7.01 -7.51
N SER A 87 -13.70 6.66 -6.21
CA SER A 87 -13.96 7.62 -5.13
C SER A 87 -12.96 8.78 -5.16
N PRO A 88 -13.40 10.02 -4.85
CA PRO A 88 -12.47 11.14 -4.67
C PRO A 88 -11.60 11.00 -3.42
N THR A 89 -11.94 10.07 -2.52
CA THR A 89 -11.18 9.78 -1.30
C THR A 89 -10.40 8.48 -1.43
N GLU A 90 -9.24 8.45 -0.77
CA GLU A 90 -8.40 7.26 -0.70
C GLU A 90 -8.50 6.59 0.68
N LEU A 91 -8.61 5.26 0.69
CA LEU A 91 -8.54 4.45 1.90
C LEU A 91 -7.08 4.11 2.22
N HIS A 92 -6.62 4.42 3.42
CA HIS A 92 -5.28 4.02 3.87
C HIS A 92 -5.23 2.51 4.15
N LEU A 93 -4.30 1.80 3.52
CA LEU A 93 -4.15 0.35 3.68
C LEU A 93 -2.98 -0.03 4.59
N GLY A 94 -1.93 0.78 4.62
CA GLY A 94 -0.75 0.49 5.42
C GLY A 94 0.41 1.43 5.15
N SER A 95 1.47 1.29 5.94
CA SER A 95 2.67 2.10 5.80
C SER A 95 3.93 1.35 6.18
N LEU A 96 5.04 1.73 5.53
CA LEU A 96 6.36 1.20 5.80
C LEU A 96 7.28 2.36 6.21
N ALA A 97 7.90 2.25 7.37
CA ALA A 97 8.87 3.23 7.83
C ALA A 97 10.21 3.03 7.13
N VAL A 98 10.79 4.12 6.64
CA VAL A 98 12.10 4.18 6.01
C VAL A 98 12.99 5.10 6.83
N SER A 99 14.12 4.57 7.30
CA SER A 99 15.12 5.31 8.07
C SER A 99 16.46 5.30 7.33
N SER A 100 17.17 6.42 7.33
CA SER A 100 18.58 6.43 6.95
C SER A 100 19.41 5.88 8.11
N GLN A 101 20.13 4.78 7.89
CA GLN A 101 21.26 4.47 8.76
C GLN A 101 22.44 5.35 8.33
N ALA A 102 22.98 6.14 9.26
CA ALA A 102 24.25 6.79 9.03
C ALA A 102 25.32 5.70 8.89
N THR A 103 25.95 5.60 7.73
CA THR A 103 27.15 4.79 7.56
C THR A 103 28.19 5.29 8.57
N PRO A 104 28.74 4.45 9.46
CA PRO A 104 29.76 4.90 10.38
C PRO A 104 30.95 5.42 9.56
N GLN A 105 31.28 6.70 9.76
CA GLN A 105 32.52 7.28 9.25
C GLN A 105 33.66 6.51 9.92
N VAL A 106 34.35 5.67 9.16
CA VAL A 106 35.64 5.14 9.58
C VAL A 106 36.57 6.33 9.70
N ALA A 107 36.84 6.75 10.93
CA ALA A 107 37.84 7.76 11.23
C ALA A 107 39.18 7.25 10.68
N LEU A 108 39.65 7.86 9.60
CA LEU A 108 41.03 7.69 9.15
C LEU A 108 41.92 8.38 10.18
N GLU A 109 42.41 7.61 11.15
CA GLU A 109 43.49 8.04 12.02
C GLU A 109 44.69 8.43 11.15
N HIS A 110 44.99 9.72 11.12
CA HIS A 110 46.21 10.24 10.57
C HIS A 110 47.36 9.86 11.50
N GLY A 111 48.05 8.77 11.20
CA GLY A 111 49.36 8.48 11.81
C GLY A 111 50.37 9.58 11.41
N PRO A 112 51.22 10.06 12.33
CA PRO A 112 52.15 11.13 12.03
C PRO A 112 53.23 10.61 11.07
N ALA A 113 53.57 11.44 10.08
CA ALA A 113 54.72 11.22 9.22
C ALA A 113 56.00 11.31 10.08
N ALA A 114 56.66 10.17 10.30
CA ALA A 114 58.02 10.14 10.83
C ALA A 114 59.01 10.23 9.67
N ILE A 115 59.59 11.42 9.54
CA ILE A 115 60.83 11.71 8.81
C ILE A 115 62.02 11.35 9.69
N ASN A 116 62.78 10.33 9.30
CA ASN A 116 64.26 10.26 9.28
C ASN A 116 64.73 8.84 8.94
#